data_AF-A0A6G2DEV1-F1
#
_entry.id   AF-A0A6G2DEV1-F1
#
_cell.length_a   1.000
_cell.length_b   1.000
_cell.length_c   1.000
_cell.angle_alpha   90.00
_cell.angle_beta   90.00
_cell.angle_gamma   90.00
#
_symmetry.space_group_name_H-M   'P 1'
#
loop_
_entity.id
_entity.type
_entity.pdbx_description
1 polymer ?
#
loop_
_entity_poly.entity_id
_entity_poly.type
_entity_poly.pdbx_seq_one_letter_code
_entity_poly.pdbx_strand_id
1 'polypeptide(L)'
;SEKYAVNEKVYNVPFTANAYGIYYNKDKFEELGLKVPETWDEFEQLVKDIVAKGQTPFGIAGADAWTLNGYNQLAFATATGGGKEANQYLRYSQPNAIKLSDPIMKDDIKA
;
A
#
# COMPACT_ATOMS: atom_id res chain seq x y z
N SER A 1 19.52 -12.83 0.18
CA SER A 1 20.53 -11.85 0.61
C SER A 1 21.04 -11.00 -0.55
N GLU A 2 21.18 -11.56 -1.76
CA GLU A 2 21.62 -10.83 -2.98
C GLU A 2 20.80 -9.58 -3.31
N LYS A 3 19.48 -9.59 -3.05
CA LYS A 3 18.60 -8.41 -3.18
C LYS A 3 19.09 -7.16 -2.42
N TYR A 4 19.89 -7.35 -1.37
CA TYR A 4 20.44 -6.28 -0.53
C TYR A 4 21.97 -6.17 -0.66
N ALA A 5 22.56 -6.79 -1.68
CA ALA A 5 23.99 -6.74 -1.92
C ALA A 5 24.43 -5.31 -2.30
N VAL A 6 25.63 -4.94 -1.86
CA VAL A 6 26.27 -3.68 -2.23
C VAL A 6 27.52 -4.04 -3.03
N ASN A 7 27.60 -3.55 -4.27
CA ASN A 7 28.66 -3.91 -5.21
C ASN A 7 28.85 -5.43 -5.31
N GLU A 8 27.74 -6.15 -5.49
CA GLU A 8 27.66 -7.62 -5.60
C GLU A 8 28.11 -8.39 -4.35
N LYS A 9 28.44 -7.70 -3.25
CA LYS A 9 28.87 -8.32 -1.99
C LYS A 9 27.72 -8.30 -0.98
N VAL A 10 27.50 -9.45 -0.35
CA VAL A 10 26.48 -9.62 0.69
C VAL A 10 27.08 -9.29 2.06
N TYR A 11 26.50 -8.28 2.74
CA TYR A 11 26.91 -7.85 4.08
C TYR A 11 25.86 -8.13 5.17
N ASN A 12 24.75 -8.79 4.80
CA ASN A 12 23.63 -9.03 5.71
C ASN A 12 23.03 -10.43 5.50
N VAL A 13 22.65 -11.08 6.61
CA VAL A 13 21.87 -12.32 6.63
C VAL A 13 20.47 -11.97 7.17
N PRO A 14 19.46 -11.83 6.30
CA PRO A 14 18.10 -11.53 6.75
C PRO A 14 17.44 -12.80 7.29
N PHE A 15 17.31 -12.91 8.61
CA PHE A 15 16.69 -14.07 9.27
C PHE A 15 15.18 -14.13 9.04
N THR A 16 14.53 -12.98 9.07
CA THR A 16 13.09 -12.82 8.83
C THR A 16 12.85 -11.53 8.05
N ALA A 17 11.64 -11.41 7.50
CA ALA A 17 11.15 -10.18 6.89
C ALA A 17 9.79 -9.83 7.50
N ASN A 18 9.48 -8.55 7.54
CA ASN A 18 8.13 -8.09 7.85
C ASN A 18 7.25 -8.15 6.60
N ALA A 19 5.94 -8.05 6.83
CA ALA A 19 4.94 -7.88 5.80
C ALA A 19 3.97 -6.77 6.23
N TYR A 20 3.25 -6.22 5.26
CA TYR A 20 2.21 -5.23 5.49
C TYR A 20 0.92 -5.72 4.84
N GLY A 21 -0.22 -5.40 5.45
CA GLY A 21 -1.55 -5.77 4.95
C GLY A 21 -2.64 -5.17 5.83
N ILE A 22 -3.89 -5.48 5.49
CA ILE A 22 -5.05 -5.05 6.25
C ILE A 22 -5.50 -6.19 7.15
N TYR A 23 -5.46 -5.98 8.46
CA TYR A 23 -6.11 -6.89 9.40
C TYR A 23 -7.63 -6.73 9.32
N TYR A 24 -8.36 -7.84 9.40
CA TYR A 24 -9.82 -7.83 9.36
C TYR A 24 -10.42 -8.81 10.38
N ASN A 25 -11.66 -8.54 10.78
CA ASN A 25 -12.42 -9.39 11.69
C ASN A 25 -13.18 -10.47 10.88
N LYS A 26 -12.75 -11.73 10.99
CA LYS A 26 -13.32 -12.85 10.24
C LYS A 26 -14.79 -13.11 10.59
N ASP A 27 -15.12 -13.12 11.88
CA ASP A 27 -16.47 -13.38 12.37
C ASP A 27 -17.45 -12.32 11.86
N LYS A 28 -17.06 -11.04 11.87
CA LYS A 28 -17.87 -9.96 11.31
C LYS A 28 -17.99 -10.04 9.80
N PHE A 29 -16.96 -10.48 9.09
CA PHE A 29 -17.05 -10.69 7.64
C PHE A 29 -18.04 -11.80 7.30
N GLU A 30 -18.01 -12.91 8.03
CA GLU A 30 -18.96 -14.02 7.87
C GLU A 30 -20.39 -13.59 8.21
N GLU A 31 -20.61 -12.93 9.36
CA GLU A 31 -21.92 -12.41 9.81
C GLU A 31 -22.54 -11.45 8.77
N LEU A 32 -21.71 -10.61 8.16
CA LEU A 32 -22.16 -9.59 7.21
C LEU A 32 -22.17 -10.08 5.75
N GLY A 33 -21.71 -11.30 5.48
CA GLY A 33 -21.62 -11.88 4.13
C GLY A 33 -20.57 -11.21 3.23
N LEU A 34 -19.49 -10.70 3.83
CA LEU A 34 -18.40 -9.99 3.14
C LEU A 34 -17.29 -10.96 2.71
N LYS A 35 -16.53 -10.57 1.68
CA LYS A 35 -15.36 -11.32 1.20
C LYS A 35 -14.10 -10.44 1.24
N VAL A 36 -12.95 -11.10 1.34
CA VAL A 36 -11.66 -10.42 1.15
C VAL A 36 -11.60 -9.95 -0.31
N PRO A 37 -11.32 -8.66 -0.56
CA PRO A 37 -11.30 -8.13 -1.91
C PRO A 37 -10.00 -8.51 -2.61
N GLU A 38 -10.07 -8.78 -3.92
CA GLU A 38 -8.93 -9.14 -4.77
C GLU A 38 -8.53 -8.00 -5.73
N THR A 39 -9.39 -6.97 -5.84
CA THR A 39 -9.14 -5.77 -6.65
C THR A 39 -9.40 -4.48 -5.87
N TRP A 40 -8.89 -3.36 -6.38
CA TRP A 40 -9.14 -2.04 -5.79
C TRP A 40 -10.63 -1.66 -5.82
N ASP A 41 -11.32 -1.94 -6.92
CA ASP A 41 -12.76 -1.71 -7.06
C ASP A 41 -13.57 -2.52 -6.03
N GLU A 42 -13.20 -3.78 -5.82
CA GLU A 42 -13.80 -4.63 -4.78
C GLU A 42 -13.50 -4.10 -3.38
N PHE A 43 -12.31 -3.56 -3.15
CA PHE A 43 -11.95 -2.99 -1.86
C PHE A 43 -12.76 -1.72 -1.55
N GLU A 44 -12.93 -0.83 -2.54
CA GLU A 44 -13.84 0.32 -2.39
C GLU A 44 -15.27 -0.11 -2.12
N GLN A 45 -15.76 -1.12 -2.86
CA GLN A 45 -17.11 -1.62 -2.68
C GLN A 45 -17.31 -2.24 -1.29
N LEU A 46 -16.32 -3.01 -0.82
CA LEU A 46 -16.32 -3.57 0.54
C LEU A 46 -16.44 -2.47 1.61
N VAL A 47 -15.69 -1.37 1.47
CA VAL A 47 -15.77 -0.24 2.40
C VAL A 47 -17.17 0.40 2.38
N LYS A 48 -17.74 0.61 1.19
CA LYS A 48 -19.11 1.14 1.02
C LYS A 48 -20.15 0.21 1.67
N ASP A 49 -20.02 -1.11 1.50
CA ASP A 49 -20.93 -2.11 2.06
C ASP A 49 -20.86 -2.17 3.59
N ILE A 50 -19.66 -2.07 4.17
CA ILE A 50 -19.49 -2.02 5.63
C ILE A 50 -20.18 -0.79 6.22
N VAL A 51 -20.02 0.39 5.58
CA VAL A 51 -20.69 1.63 6.00
C VAL A 51 -22.22 1.50 5.85
N ALA A 52 -22.70 0.94 4.73
CA ALA A 52 -24.13 0.73 4.50
C ALA A 52 -24.78 -0.21 5.54
N LYS A 53 -24.00 -1.12 6.11
CA LYS A 53 -24.39 -2.01 7.22
C LYS A 53 -24.21 -1.36 8.60
N GLY A 54 -23.91 -0.07 8.67
CA GLY A 54 -23.80 0.71 9.91
C GLY A 54 -22.55 0.42 10.74
N GLN A 55 -21.51 -0.15 10.12
CA GLN A 55 -20.25 -0.49 10.79
C GLN A 55 -19.13 0.46 10.37
N THR A 56 -18.07 0.54 11.19
CA THR A 56 -16.86 1.32 10.86
C THR A 56 -15.84 0.41 10.15
N PRO A 57 -15.41 0.71 8.91
CA PRO A 57 -14.48 -0.14 8.16
C PRO A 57 -13.06 -0.16 8.71
N PHE A 58 -12.57 0.97 9.21
CA PHE A 58 -11.17 1.13 9.60
C PHE A 58 -11.00 1.82 10.95
N GLY A 59 -10.07 1.30 11.74
CA GLY A 59 -9.42 2.05 12.81
C GLY A 59 -8.10 2.62 12.29
N ILE A 60 -8.06 3.92 11.98
CA ILE A 60 -6.85 4.58 11.48
C ILE A 60 -6.21 5.41 12.60
N ALA A 61 -4.92 5.19 12.84
CA ALA A 61 -4.13 5.97 13.79
C ALA A 61 -3.69 7.31 13.15
N GLY A 62 -4.62 8.26 13.02
CA GLY A 62 -4.38 9.51 12.29
C GLY A 62 -3.24 10.41 12.83
N ALA A 63 -2.84 10.24 14.08
CA ALA A 63 -1.70 10.93 14.67
C ALA A 63 -0.34 10.29 14.32
N ASP A 64 -0.35 9.03 13.88
CA ASP A 64 0.84 8.21 13.65
C ASP A 64 0.96 7.86 12.16
N ALA A 65 1.33 8.86 11.33
CA ALA A 65 1.35 8.72 9.87
C ALA A 65 2.14 7.51 9.33
N TRP A 66 3.15 7.04 10.09
CA TRP A 66 3.95 5.87 9.70
C TRP A 66 3.11 4.59 9.57
N THR A 67 1.95 4.48 10.23
CA THR A 67 1.09 3.30 10.13
C THR A 67 0.50 3.15 8.74
N LEU A 68 0.40 4.22 7.95
CA LEU A 68 -0.07 4.20 6.57
C LEU A 68 1.06 4.05 5.54
N ASN A 69 2.33 3.99 5.97
CA ASN A 69 3.48 3.95 5.05
C ASN A 69 3.40 2.77 4.06
N GLY A 70 3.05 1.57 4.54
CA GLY A 70 2.92 0.40 3.66
C GLY A 70 1.75 0.52 2.66
N TYR A 71 0.64 1.12 3.08
CA TYR A 71 -0.51 1.38 2.21
C TYR A 71 -0.13 2.40 1.11
N ASN A 72 0.45 3.53 1.50
CA ASN A 72 0.85 4.58 0.54
C ASN A 72 1.91 4.07 -0.45
N GLN A 73 2.85 3.23 -0.02
CA GLN A 73 3.81 2.60 -0.93
C GLN A 73 3.14 1.66 -1.93
N LEU A 74 2.11 0.92 -1.51
CA LEU A 74 1.36 0.03 -2.39
C LEU A 74 0.48 0.80 -3.38
N ALA A 75 -0.19 1.87 -2.93
CA ALA A 75 -0.95 2.78 -3.79
C ALA A 75 -0.05 3.37 -4.87
N PHE A 76 1.10 3.92 -4.47
CA PHE A 76 2.06 4.50 -5.42
C PHE A 76 2.60 3.46 -6.40
N ALA A 77 2.97 2.27 -5.91
CA ALA A 77 3.41 1.17 -6.77
C ALA A 77 2.32 0.73 -7.77
N THR A 78 1.04 0.79 -7.38
CA THR A 78 -0.08 0.51 -8.29
C THR A 78 -0.15 1.59 -9.37
N ALA A 79 -0.13 2.88 -8.99
CA ALA A 79 -0.18 4.00 -9.92
C ALA A 79 1.00 4.01 -10.91
N THR A 80 2.18 3.56 -10.49
CA THR A 80 3.37 3.48 -11.35
C THR A 80 3.45 2.20 -12.20
N GLY A 81 2.57 1.22 -11.97
CA GLY A 81 2.61 -0.08 -12.64
C GLY A 81 3.59 -1.10 -12.04
N GLY A 82 4.13 -0.85 -10.85
CA GLY A 82 4.98 -1.80 -10.13
C GLY A 82 5.98 -1.14 -9.17
N GLY A 83 6.51 -1.95 -8.24
CA GLY A 83 7.47 -1.48 -7.23
C GLY A 83 8.82 -1.04 -7.82
N LYS A 84 9.21 -1.54 -8.99
CA LYS A 84 10.44 -1.12 -9.66
C LYS A 84 10.28 0.29 -10.21
N GLU A 85 9.17 0.54 -10.87
CA GLU A 85 8.77 1.81 -11.48
C GLU A 85 8.60 2.88 -10.39
N ALA A 86 7.96 2.53 -9.28
CA ALA A 86 7.85 3.39 -8.10
C ALA A 86 9.22 3.82 -7.56
N ASN A 87 10.16 2.88 -7.42
CA ASN A 87 11.51 3.22 -6.96
C ASN A 87 12.28 4.08 -7.97
N GLN A 88 12.10 3.86 -9.26
CA GLN A 88 12.73 4.73 -10.27
C GLN A 88 12.22 6.16 -10.18
N TYR A 89 10.92 6.35 -9.93
CA TYR A 89 10.32 7.67 -9.83
C TYR A 89 10.64 8.37 -8.49
N LEU A 90 10.52 7.68 -7.35
CA LEU A 90 10.70 8.29 -6.02
C LEU A 90 12.15 8.29 -5.53
N ARG A 91 12.85 7.15 -5.67
CA ARG A 91 14.15 6.92 -4.99
C ARG A 91 15.34 7.23 -5.88
N TYR A 92 15.24 6.94 -7.18
CA TYR A 92 16.36 7.06 -8.12
C TYR A 92 16.19 8.19 -9.13
N SER A 93 15.19 9.05 -8.95
CA SER A 93 14.99 10.22 -9.80
C SER A 93 16.09 11.26 -9.58
N GLN A 94 16.32 12.08 -10.59
CA GLN A 94 17.24 13.20 -10.49
C GLN A 94 16.70 14.23 -9.49
N PRO A 95 17.58 14.98 -8.80
CA PRO A 95 17.15 16.07 -7.93
C PRO A 95 16.16 17.00 -8.64
N ASN A 96 15.04 17.33 -7.97
CA ASN A 96 13.95 18.19 -8.46
C ASN A 96 13.14 17.63 -9.65
N ALA A 97 13.24 16.34 -9.96
CA ALA A 97 12.49 15.75 -11.07
C ALA A 97 11.01 15.48 -10.76
N ILE A 98 10.64 15.30 -9.48
CA ILE A 98 9.28 14.95 -9.06
C ILE A 98 8.40 16.21 -8.99
N LYS A 99 7.25 16.19 -9.66
CA LYS A 99 6.31 17.32 -9.65
C LYS A 99 4.90 16.86 -9.32
N LEU A 100 4.21 17.61 -8.45
CA LEU A 100 2.80 17.35 -8.10
C LEU A 100 1.85 17.42 -9.30
N SER A 101 2.26 18.09 -10.38
CA SER A 101 1.49 18.18 -11.62
C SER A 101 1.52 16.90 -12.46
N ASP A 102 2.45 15.99 -12.18
CA ASP A 102 2.68 14.79 -12.99
C ASP A 102 1.47 13.85 -12.93
N PRO A 103 1.11 13.18 -14.04
CA PRO A 103 -0.02 12.26 -14.08
C PRO A 103 0.04 11.19 -12.97
N ILE A 104 1.23 10.63 -12.74
CA ILE A 104 1.46 9.59 -11.74
C ILE A 104 1.15 10.04 -10.31
N MET A 105 1.50 11.29 -9.97
CA MET A 105 1.19 11.88 -8.65
C MET A 105 -0.30 12.16 -8.53
N LYS A 106 -0.96 12.56 -9.62
CA LYS A 106 -2.43 12.76 -9.62
C LYS A 106 -3.20 11.46 -9.48
N ASP A 107 -2.68 10.37 -10.02
CA ASP A 107 -3.34 9.07 -9.94
C ASP A 107 -3.10 8.40 -8.59
N ASP A 108 -1.90 8.55 -8.01
CA ASP A 108 -1.63 8.14 -6.62
C ASP A 108 -2.52 8.87 -5.60
N ILE A 109 -2.71 10.18 -5.74
CA ILE A 109 -3.57 10.97 -4.82
C ILE A 109 -5.05 10.53 -4.87
N LYS A 110 -5.48 9.88 -5.97
CA LYS A 110 -6.85 9.40 -6.13
C LYS A 110 -7.06 7.98 -5.58
N ALA A 111 -5.97 7.21 -5.41
CA ALA A 111 -5.99 5.86 -4.85
C ALA A 111 -6.10 5.89 -3.31
#